data_AF-A0A837I289-F1
#
_entry.id   AF-A0A837I289-F1
#
_cell.length_a   1.000
_cell.length_b   1.000
_cell.length_c   1.000
_cell.angle_alpha   90.00
_cell.angle_beta   90.00
_cell.angle_gamma   90.00
#
_symmetry.space_group_name_H-M   'P 1'
#
loop_
_entity.id
_entity.type
_entity.pdbx_description
1 polymer ?
#
loop_
_entity_poly.entity_id
_entity_poly.type
_entity_poly.pdbx_seq_one_letter_code
_entity_poly.pdbx_strand_id
1 'polypeptide(L)'
;MNLLRPSRRYMSEDRIKRKELYKTLGKLKTKDWLKAAENLYLKVTSPSGGTSHCHSIRMPSIPVEDIRGLIATVYDGMSNQVHQKTFKKFLDFGFPEDQIWKALEMLD
;
A
#
# COMPACT_ATOMS: atom_id res chain seq x y z
N MET A 1 -18.77 5.13 31.53
CA MET A 1 -17.42 5.12 30.89
C MET A 1 -17.58 5.34 29.40
N ASN A 2 -17.40 6.58 28.94
CA ASN A 2 -17.48 6.92 27.53
C ASN A 2 -16.19 6.48 26.82
N LEU A 3 -16.25 5.36 26.10
CA LEU A 3 -15.23 4.98 25.13
C LEU A 3 -15.42 5.86 23.90
N LEU A 4 -14.78 7.03 23.92
CA LEU A 4 -14.52 7.82 22.72
C LEU A 4 -13.78 6.91 21.74
N ARG A 5 -14.48 6.37 20.74
CA ARG A 5 -13.84 5.82 19.55
C ARG A 5 -12.96 6.93 18.99
N PRO A 6 -11.63 6.82 18.98
CA PRO A 6 -10.82 7.86 18.37
C PRO A 6 -11.23 7.89 16.89
N SER A 7 -11.71 9.04 16.47
CA SER A 7 -12.09 9.35 15.10
C SER A 7 -10.95 8.95 14.16
N ARG A 8 -11.05 7.77 13.55
CA ARG A 8 -10.09 7.13 12.61
C ARG A 8 -9.78 7.97 11.35
N ARG A 9 -10.29 9.20 11.29
CA ARG A 9 -10.15 10.17 10.19
C ARG A 9 -9.16 11.30 10.49
N TYR A 10 -8.74 11.49 11.73
CA TYR A 10 -7.66 12.41 12.09
C TYR A 10 -6.34 11.63 12.15
N MET A 11 -5.28 12.13 11.51
CA MET A 11 -3.89 11.62 11.54
C MET A 11 -3.41 10.62 10.47
N SER A 12 -4.08 10.42 9.33
CA SER A 12 -3.40 9.72 8.22
C SER A 12 -2.36 10.61 7.52
N GLU A 13 -2.59 11.92 7.48
CA GLU A 13 -1.69 12.89 6.83
C GLU A 13 -0.55 13.36 7.75
N ASP A 14 -0.76 13.34 9.08
CA ASP A 14 0.27 13.69 10.07
C ASP A 14 1.32 12.59 10.27
N ARG A 15 0.99 11.35 9.86
CA ARG A 15 1.91 10.19 9.94
C ARG A 15 3.00 10.21 8.86
N ILE A 16 2.80 10.95 7.78
CA ILE A 16 3.72 10.95 6.63
C ILE A 16 4.65 12.15 6.78
N LYS A 17 5.91 11.87 7.10
CA LYS A 17 6.95 12.89 7.28
C LYS A 17 7.41 13.46 5.94
N ARG A 18 7.56 12.62 4.91
CA ARG A 18 8.08 13.00 3.58
C ARG A 18 6.98 13.44 2.62
N LYS A 19 6.33 14.57 2.92
CA LYS A 19 5.18 15.10 2.15
C LYS A 19 5.50 15.35 0.67
N GLU A 20 6.73 15.73 0.33
CA GLU A 20 7.14 15.97 -1.06
C GLU A 20 7.16 14.67 -1.89
N LEU A 21 7.71 13.58 -1.35
CA LEU A 21 7.65 12.27 -1.99
C LEU A 21 6.19 11.79 -2.13
N TYR A 22 5.39 12.02 -1.09
CA TYR A 22 3.98 11.66 -1.08
C TYR A 22 3.14 12.36 -2.16
N LYS A 23 3.47 13.60 -2.53
CA LYS A 23 2.84 14.30 -3.67
C LYS A 23 3.22 13.67 -5.02
N THR A 24 4.38 13.03 -5.11
CA THR A 24 4.88 12.41 -6.35
C THR A 24 4.40 10.98 -6.58
N LEU A 25 3.69 10.36 -5.61
CA LEU A 25 3.17 9.00 -5.70
C LEU A 25 2.32 8.74 -6.96
N GLY A 26 1.63 9.76 -7.49
CA GLY A 26 0.85 9.65 -8.72
C GLY A 26 1.66 9.41 -10.00
N LYS A 27 2.99 9.42 -9.93
CA LYS A 27 3.88 9.05 -11.04
C LYS A 27 4.21 7.56 -11.06
N LEU A 28 3.91 6.84 -9.98
CA LEU A 28 4.18 5.41 -9.87
C LEU A 28 3.27 4.62 -10.79
N LYS A 29 3.79 3.51 -11.30
CA LYS A 29 3.08 2.51 -12.07
C LYS A 29 2.80 1.29 -11.22
N THR A 30 1.91 0.42 -11.71
CA THR A 30 1.58 -0.86 -11.08
C THR A 30 2.84 -1.66 -10.74
N LYS A 31 3.78 -1.75 -11.70
CA LYS A 31 5.06 -2.46 -11.53
C LYS A 31 5.89 -1.97 -10.35
N ASP A 32 5.83 -0.68 -10.00
CA ASP A 32 6.64 -0.11 -8.93
C ASP A 32 6.11 -0.59 -7.56
N TRP A 33 4.78 -0.74 -7.45
CA TRP A 33 4.16 -1.35 -6.27
C TRP A 33 4.38 -2.86 -6.18
N LEU A 34 4.44 -3.56 -7.32
CA LEU A 34 4.77 -4.98 -7.35
C LEU A 34 6.21 -5.21 -6.89
N LYS A 35 7.16 -4.44 -7.42
CA LYS A 35 8.56 -4.49 -7.01
C LYS A 35 8.72 -4.12 -5.53
N ALA A 36 8.00 -3.11 -5.05
CA ALA A 36 7.98 -2.78 -3.63
C ALA A 36 7.41 -3.93 -2.78
N ALA A 37 6.37 -4.62 -3.25
CA ALA A 37 5.85 -5.79 -2.56
C ALA A 37 6.90 -6.92 -2.46
N GLU A 38 7.64 -7.19 -3.55
CA GLU A 38 8.73 -8.16 -3.56
C GLU A 38 9.84 -7.79 -2.57
N ASN A 39 10.27 -6.52 -2.57
CA ASN A 39 11.27 -5.98 -1.64
C ASN A 39 10.84 -6.05 -0.16
N LEU A 40 9.52 -6.02 0.09
CA LEU A 40 8.93 -6.16 1.42
C LEU A 40 8.57 -7.62 1.77
N TYR A 41 8.98 -8.59 0.93
CA TYR A 41 8.65 -10.01 1.09
C TYR A 41 7.15 -10.30 1.17
N LEU A 42 6.34 -9.50 0.47
CA LEU A 42 4.89 -9.63 0.42
C LEU A 42 4.45 -10.55 -0.71
N LYS A 43 3.28 -11.16 -0.55
CA LYS A 43 2.70 -12.04 -1.55
C LYS A 43 1.89 -11.23 -2.56
N VAL A 44 2.22 -11.38 -3.84
CA VAL A 44 1.41 -10.84 -4.95
C VAL A 44 0.53 -11.95 -5.50
N THR A 45 -0.77 -11.70 -5.62
CA THR A 45 -1.74 -12.63 -6.22
C THR A 45 -2.47 -11.94 -7.36
N SER A 46 -2.59 -12.63 -8.49
CA SER A 46 -3.35 -12.18 -9.66
C SER A 46 -4.67 -12.96 -9.80
N PRO A 47 -5.73 -12.38 -10.39
CA PRO A 47 -6.93 -13.13 -10.74
C PRO A 47 -6.60 -14.28 -11.70
N SER A 48 -7.27 -15.42 -11.54
CA SER A 48 -7.02 -16.66 -12.31
C SER A 48 -7.56 -16.66 -13.75
N GLY A 49 -8.16 -15.55 -14.22
CA GLY A 49 -8.70 -15.43 -15.58
C GLY A 49 -8.19 -14.18 -16.30
N GLY A 50 -7.54 -14.38 -17.45
CA GLY A 50 -7.33 -13.46 -18.59
C GLY A 50 -7.05 -11.97 -18.32
N THR A 51 -5.88 -11.50 -18.78
CA THR A 51 -5.41 -10.09 -18.71
C THR A 51 -5.54 -9.50 -17.30
N SER A 52 -4.58 -9.82 -16.44
CA SER A 52 -4.50 -9.32 -15.07
C SER A 52 -4.26 -7.80 -15.05
N HIS A 53 -5.33 -7.03 -15.24
CA HIS A 53 -5.31 -5.57 -15.09
C HIS A 53 -5.19 -5.15 -13.62
N CYS A 54 -5.32 -6.10 -12.68
CA CYS A 54 -5.18 -5.86 -11.26
C CYS A 54 -4.37 -6.96 -10.57
N HIS A 55 -3.59 -6.55 -9.58
CA HIS A 55 -2.79 -7.41 -8.71
C HIS A 55 -3.09 -7.08 -7.26
N SER A 56 -3.21 -8.10 -6.42
CA SER A 56 -3.41 -7.92 -4.99
C SER A 56 -2.12 -8.19 -4.24
N ILE A 57 -1.71 -7.23 -3.43
CA ILE A 57 -0.58 -7.31 -2.51
C ILE A 57 -1.10 -7.73 -1.14
N ARG A 58 -0.55 -8.81 -0.60
CA ARG A 58 -1.04 -9.48 0.60
C ARG A 58 0.07 -9.83 1.58
N MET A 59 -0.28 -9.88 2.86
CA MET A 59 0.57 -10.46 3.90
C MET A 59 0.79 -11.96 3.63
N PRO A 60 2.05 -12.43 3.61
CA PRO A 60 2.36 -13.82 3.29
C PRO A 60 1.93 -14.80 4.40
N SER A 61 1.83 -14.32 5.64
CA SER A 61 1.45 -15.11 6.82
C SER A 61 -0.06 -15.37 6.94
N ILE A 62 -0.89 -14.74 6.09
CA ILE A 62 -2.35 -14.85 6.14
C ILE A 62 -2.84 -15.55 4.88
N PRO A 63 -3.75 -16.56 4.99
CA PRO A 63 -4.32 -17.24 3.83
C PRO A 63 -4.92 -16.27 2.80
N VAL A 64 -4.84 -16.63 1.51
CA VAL A 64 -5.29 -15.78 0.39
C VAL A 64 -6.81 -15.51 0.44
N GLU A 65 -7.58 -16.41 1.04
CA GLU A 65 -9.03 -16.29 1.20
C GLU A 65 -9.40 -15.29 2.31
N ASP A 66 -8.50 -15.05 3.27
CA ASP A 66 -8.76 -14.15 4.39
C ASP A 66 -8.45 -12.69 4.01
N ILE A 67 -9.50 -11.89 3.93
CA ILE A 67 -9.46 -10.47 3.57
C ILE A 67 -8.55 -9.63 4.50
N ARG A 68 -8.30 -10.08 5.73
CA ARG A 68 -7.38 -9.39 6.66
C ARG A 68 -5.94 -9.38 6.15
N GLY A 69 -5.59 -10.32 5.27
CA GLY A 69 -4.30 -10.37 4.62
C GLY A 69 -4.15 -9.40 3.45
N LEU A 70 -5.24 -8.78 2.96
CA LEU A 70 -5.18 -7.87 1.82
C LEU A 70 -4.67 -6.49 2.24
N ILE A 71 -3.45 -6.16 1.81
CA ILE A 71 -2.88 -4.82 1.99
C ILE A 71 -3.50 -3.90 0.96
N ALA A 72 -3.30 -4.16 -0.34
CA ALA A 72 -3.82 -3.31 -1.39
C ALA A 72 -4.06 -4.08 -2.69
N THR A 73 -4.92 -3.53 -3.53
CA THR A 73 -5.08 -3.97 -4.92
C THR A 73 -4.57 -2.84 -5.80
N VAL A 74 -3.63 -3.15 -6.68
CA VAL A 74 -3.00 -2.23 -7.61
C VAL A 74 -3.39 -2.58 -9.04
N TYR A 75 -3.55 -1.57 -9.88
CA TYR A 75 -3.98 -1.73 -11.27
C TYR A 75 -3.43 -0.57 -12.12
N ASP A 76 -3.41 -0.74 -13.44
CA ASP A 76 -2.91 0.30 -14.33
C ASP A 76 -3.86 1.51 -14.38
N GLY A 77 -3.30 2.71 -14.41
CA GLY A 77 -4.06 3.95 -14.44
C GLY A 77 -4.64 4.38 -13.08
N MET A 78 -4.11 3.85 -11.97
CA MET A 78 -4.44 4.35 -10.63
C MET A 78 -4.25 5.86 -10.52
N SER A 79 -5.23 6.54 -9.91
CA SER A 79 -5.11 7.97 -9.64
C SER A 79 -4.12 8.22 -8.49
N ASN A 80 -3.59 9.44 -8.41
CA ASN A 80 -2.72 9.85 -7.30
C ASN A 80 -3.36 9.55 -5.92
N GLN A 81 -4.67 9.79 -5.78
CA GLN A 81 -5.40 9.49 -4.55
C GLN A 81 -5.40 8.00 -4.21
N VAL A 82 -5.44 7.11 -5.21
CA VAL A 82 -5.39 5.67 -5.01
C VAL A 82 -3.99 5.25 -4.55
N HIS A 83 -2.93 5.75 -5.20
CA HIS A 83 -1.55 5.50 -4.74
C HIS A 83 -1.32 5.95 -3.30
N GLN A 84 -1.82 7.11 -2.94
CA GLN A 84 -1.78 7.68 -1.60
C GLN A 84 -2.53 6.81 -0.56
N LYS A 85 -3.70 6.29 -0.93
CA LYS A 85 -4.44 5.32 -0.09
C LYS A 85 -3.67 4.01 0.06
N THR A 86 -3.07 3.51 -1.02
CA THR A 86 -2.22 2.31 -0.98
C THR A 86 -1.08 2.51 0.01
N PHE A 87 -0.32 3.61 -0.11
CA PHE A 87 0.76 3.94 0.83
C PHE A 87 0.29 3.94 2.29
N LYS A 88 -0.85 4.58 2.58
CA LYS A 88 -1.45 4.60 3.93
C LYS A 88 -1.79 3.20 4.44
N LYS A 89 -2.25 2.30 3.57
CA LYS A 89 -2.52 0.92 3.97
C LYS A 89 -1.25 0.18 4.37
N PHE A 90 -0.12 0.38 3.70
CA PHE A 90 1.15 -0.18 4.17
C PHE A 90 1.49 0.31 5.58
N LEU A 91 1.32 1.61 5.86
CA LEU A 91 1.51 2.15 7.21
C LEU A 91 0.54 1.51 8.23
N ASP A 92 -0.74 1.32 7.87
CA ASP A 92 -1.74 0.70 8.74
C ASP A 92 -1.45 -0.79 9.03
N PHE A 93 -0.75 -1.47 8.13
CA PHE A 93 -0.23 -2.82 8.32
C PHE A 93 1.09 -2.87 9.12
N GLY A 94 1.61 -1.72 9.55
CA GLY A 94 2.77 -1.62 10.43
C GLY A 94 4.11 -1.47 9.71
N PHE A 95 4.11 -1.26 8.38
CA PHE A 95 5.35 -0.97 7.67
C PHE A 95 5.84 0.45 8.00
N PRO A 96 7.10 0.62 8.44
CA PRO A 96 7.70 1.95 8.63
C PRO A 96 7.72 2.75 7.33
N GLU A 97 7.49 4.06 7.42
CA GLU A 97 7.48 4.97 6.27
C GLU A 97 8.75 4.84 5.40
N ASP A 98 9.94 4.91 6.01
CA ASP A 98 11.21 4.80 5.28
C ASP A 98 11.38 3.45 4.58
N GLN A 99 10.85 2.37 5.14
CA GLN A 99 10.91 1.04 4.52
C GLN A 99 10.05 0.99 3.26
N ILE A 100 8.87 1.63 3.27
CA ILE A 100 8.00 1.72 2.11
C ILE A 100 8.67 2.59 1.02
N TRP A 101 9.30 3.70 1.40
CA TRP A 101 10.00 4.56 0.43
C TRP A 101 11.21 3.88 -0.21
N LYS A 102 12.01 3.15 0.57
CA LYS A 102 13.12 2.35 0.05
C LYS A 102 12.63 1.22 -0.85
N ALA A 103 11.54 0.55 -0.47
CA ALA A 103 10.94 -0.50 -1.29
C ALA A 103 10.45 0.03 -2.65
N LEU A 104 9.97 1.27 -2.69
CA LEU A 104 9.58 2.00 -3.90
C LEU A 104 10.77 2.62 -4.66
N GLU A 105 12.01 2.45 -4.19
CA GLU A 105 13.23 3.07 -4.76
C GLU A 105 13.15 4.60 -4.86
N MET A 106 12.37 5.23 -3.98
CA MET A 106 12.21 6.69 -3.89
C MET A 106 13.11 7.30 -2.80
N LEU A 107 13.86 6.45 -2.10
CA LEU A 107 14.77 6.81 -1.03
C LEU A 107 15.93 5.81 -1.02
N ASP A 108 17.16 6.32 -1.01
CA ASP A 108 18.38 5.53 -0.80
C ASP A 108 18.46 4.95 0.64
#